data_AF-A0A534KFB6-F1
#
_entry.id   AF-A0A534KFB6-F1
#
_cell.length_a   1.000
_cell.length_b   1.000
_cell.length_c   1.000
_cell.angle_alpha   90.00
_cell.angle_beta   90.00
_cell.angle_gamma   90.00
#
_symmetry.space_group_name_H-M   'P 1'
#
loop_
_entity.id
_entity.type
_entity.pdbx_description
1 polymer ?
#
loop_
_entity_poly.entity_id
_entity_poly.type
_entity_poly.pdbx_seq_one_letter_code
_entity_poly.pdbx_strand_id
1 'polypeptide(L)'
;MEVPPGRVERIADGGPEAIRAILAELRAMKFNGLLKTSVFRGDTPSRGVLVLRGGDGVLAEHRSQVDVSGQAALQEILKDAASAQAQLEIRTYDYGHSSISIDHLQRSNPD
;
A
#
# COMPACT_ATOMS: atom_id res chain seq x y z
N MET A 1 -8.07 -6.62 5.39
CA MET A 1 -8.33 -7.14 4.06
C MET A 1 -7.37 -8.28 3.77
N GLU A 2 -7.90 -9.40 3.29
CA GLU A 2 -7.09 -10.42 2.64
C GLU A 2 -6.78 -9.95 1.22
N VAL A 3 -5.65 -9.26 1.07
CA VAL A 3 -5.14 -8.93 -0.26
C VAL A 3 -4.29 -10.11 -0.77
N PRO A 4 -4.50 -10.55 -2.01
CA PRO A 4 -3.68 -11.60 -2.60
C PRO A 4 -2.23 -11.14 -2.63
N PRO A 5 -1.29 -12.09 -2.47
CA PRO A 5 0.07 -11.74 -2.13
C PRO A 5 0.71 -10.83 -3.18
N GLY A 6 0.63 -11.16 -4.47
CA GLY A 6 1.43 -10.48 -5.48
C GLY A 6 2.93 -10.78 -5.34
N ARG A 7 3.72 -10.37 -6.34
CA ARG A 7 5.18 -10.55 -6.32
C ARG A 7 5.84 -9.32 -5.72
N VAL A 8 6.80 -9.50 -4.81
CA VAL A 8 7.59 -8.37 -4.29
C VAL A 8 8.39 -7.78 -5.45
N GLU A 9 8.17 -6.50 -5.71
CA GLU A 9 8.86 -5.73 -6.75
C GLU A 9 10.02 -4.96 -6.12
N ARG A 10 9.79 -4.36 -4.95
CA ARG A 10 10.76 -3.50 -4.27
C ARG A 10 10.46 -3.42 -2.78
N ILE A 11 11.53 -3.36 -1.98
CA ILE A 11 11.49 -2.96 -0.58
C ILE A 11 12.34 -1.70 -0.45
N ALA A 12 11.84 -0.70 0.25
CA ALA A 12 12.52 0.56 0.50
C ALA A 12 12.27 1.03 1.92
N ASP A 13 13.20 1.84 2.43
CA ASP A 13 12.98 2.57 3.67
C ASP A 13 11.96 3.68 3.47
N GLY A 14 11.24 3.99 4.53
CA GLY A 14 10.32 5.11 4.59
C GLY A 14 11.04 6.45 4.69
N GLY A 15 10.25 7.52 4.74
CA GLY A 15 10.72 8.89 4.74
C GLY A 15 9.86 9.76 3.83
N PRO A 16 9.73 11.06 4.11
CA PRO A 16 8.81 11.95 3.40
C PRO A 16 9.15 12.06 1.90
N GLU A 17 10.43 12.13 1.56
CA GLU A 17 10.87 12.18 0.16
C GLU A 17 10.79 10.81 -0.52
N ALA A 18 11.08 9.73 0.21
CA ALA A 18 11.01 8.37 -0.31
C ALA A 18 9.57 8.01 -0.72
N ILE A 19 8.58 8.26 0.15
CA ILE A 19 7.17 7.97 -0.18
C ILE A 19 6.67 8.84 -1.34
N ARG A 20 7.05 10.12 -1.39
CA ARG A 20 6.67 11.02 -2.50
C ARG A 20 7.22 10.52 -3.83
N ALA A 21 8.51 10.17 -3.86
CA ALA A 21 9.17 9.65 -5.06
C ALA A 21 8.53 8.33 -5.51
N ILE A 22 8.29 7.39 -4.58
CA ILE A 22 7.65 6.11 -4.87
C ILE A 22 6.24 6.32 -5.43
N LEU A 23 5.40 7.13 -4.80
CA LEU A 23 4.03 7.36 -5.30
C LEU A 23 4.03 8.00 -6.69
N ALA A 24 4.94 8.95 -6.95
CA ALA A 24 5.08 9.57 -8.26
C ALA A 24 5.53 8.54 -9.32
N GLU A 25 6.48 7.67 -8.98
CA GLU A 25 6.97 6.58 -9.84
C GLU A 25 5.85 5.59 -10.17
N LEU A 26 5.13 5.09 -9.15
CA LEU A 26 4.02 4.15 -9.32
C LEU A 26 2.89 4.76 -10.17
N ARG A 27 2.63 6.06 -10.01
CA ARG A 27 1.68 6.80 -10.85
C ARG A 27 2.14 6.86 -12.31
N ALA A 28 3.40 7.24 -12.54
CA ALA A 28 3.96 7.35 -13.89
C ALA A 28 3.97 6.01 -14.63
N MET A 29 4.23 4.92 -13.93
CA MET A 29 4.25 3.56 -14.48
C MET A 29 2.86 2.95 -14.68
N LYS A 30 1.78 3.66 -14.29
CA LYS A 30 0.42 3.10 -14.25
C LYS A 30 0.36 1.77 -13.47
N PHE A 31 1.04 1.73 -12.34
CA PHE A 31 1.27 0.50 -11.57
C PHE A 31 -0.03 -0.17 -11.10
N ASN A 32 -0.06 -1.50 -11.18
CA ASN A 32 -1.13 -2.33 -10.63
C ASN A 32 -0.56 -3.25 -9.54
N GLY A 33 -1.05 -3.10 -8.31
CA GLY A 33 -0.51 -3.88 -7.20
C GLY A 33 -0.80 -3.29 -5.84
N LEU A 34 0.15 -3.48 -4.92
CA LEU A 34 0.06 -3.04 -3.54
C LEU A 34 1.27 -2.20 -3.16
N LEU A 35 1.03 -1.19 -2.34
CA LEU A 35 2.02 -0.58 -1.47
C LEU A 35 1.68 -0.96 -0.02
N LYS A 36 2.59 -1.64 0.65
CA LYS A 36 2.48 -1.94 2.07
C LYS A 36 3.41 -1.03 2.87
N THR A 37 2.94 -0.61 4.03
CA THR A 37 3.74 0.12 5.01
C THR A 37 3.78 -0.69 6.29
N SER A 38 4.93 -0.73 6.95
CA SER A 38 5.07 -1.36 8.26
C SER A 38 6.01 -0.53 9.11
N VAL A 39 5.57 -0.12 10.29
CA VAL A 39 6.37 0.64 11.25
C VAL A 39 5.96 0.30 12.67
N PHE A 40 6.86 0.45 13.62
CA PHE A 40 6.53 0.38 15.04
C PHE A 40 6.34 1.79 15.60
N ARG A 41 5.16 2.08 16.15
CA ARG A 41 4.88 3.31 16.91
C ARG A 41 5.05 2.98 18.39
N GLY A 42 6.27 3.14 18.90
CA GLY A 42 6.65 2.56 20.19
C GLY A 42 6.57 1.04 20.12
N ASP A 43 5.78 0.42 21.00
CA ASP A 43 5.58 -1.04 21.00
C ASP A 43 4.39 -1.51 20.15
N THR A 44 3.64 -0.58 19.54
CA THR A 44 2.48 -0.95 18.71
C THR A 44 2.92 -1.12 17.25
N PRO A 45 2.79 -2.31 16.65
CA PRO A 45 2.98 -2.48 15.21
C PRO A 45 1.85 -1.75 14.46
N SER A 46 2.23 -0.97 13.45
CA SER A 46 1.34 -0.22 12.58
C SER A 46 1.57 -0.66 11.15
N ARG A 47 0.52 -1.10 10.46
CA ARG A 47 0.60 -1.68 9.12
C ARG A 47 -0.42 -1.06 8.20
N GLY A 48 0.03 -0.63 7.03
CA GLY A 48 -0.80 -0.07 5.99
C GLY A 48 -0.79 -0.91 4.73
N VAL A 49 -1.91 -0.93 4.02
CA VAL A 49 -2.04 -1.49 2.67
C VAL A 49 -2.78 -0.50 1.80
N LEU A 50 -2.15 -0.08 0.71
CA LEU A 50 -2.75 0.72 -0.36
C LEU A 50 -2.75 -0.12 -1.64
N VAL A 51 -3.95 -0.39 -2.18
CA VAL A 51 -4.11 -1.04 -3.47
C VAL A 51 -4.08 0.01 -4.57
N LEU A 52 -3.28 -0.23 -5.59
CA LEU A 52 -3.07 0.68 -6.72
C LEU A 52 -3.57 0.03 -8.00
N ARG A 53 -4.27 0.83 -8.81
CA ARG A 53 -4.71 0.48 -10.17
C ARG A 53 -4.35 1.61 -11.10
N GLY A 54 -3.60 1.31 -12.17
CA GLY A 54 -3.17 2.35 -13.10
C GLY A 54 -2.38 3.46 -12.41
N GLY A 55 -1.76 3.19 -11.25
CA GLY A 55 -1.06 4.16 -10.44
C GLY A 55 -1.93 5.00 -9.48
N ASP A 56 -3.25 4.81 -9.47
CA ASP A 56 -4.17 5.48 -8.55
C ASP A 56 -4.55 4.55 -7.38
N GLY A 57 -4.63 5.12 -6.17
CA GLY A 57 -5.07 4.41 -4.98
C GLY A 57 -6.57 4.12 -5.04
N VAL A 58 -6.93 2.84 -4.94
CA VAL A 58 -8.33 2.38 -5.10
C VAL A 58 -8.92 1.74 -3.85
N LEU A 59 -8.09 1.25 -2.95
CA LEU A 59 -8.48 0.73 -1.64
C LEU A 59 -7.35 1.02 -0.66
N ALA A 60 -7.71 1.32 0.58
CA ALA A 60 -6.76 1.53 1.65
C ALA A 60 -7.26 0.88 2.93
N GLU A 61 -6.35 0.22 3.64
CA GLU A 61 -6.61 -0.29 4.99
C GLU A 61 -5.37 -0.04 5.85
N HIS A 62 -5.60 0.38 7.08
CA HIS A 62 -4.57 0.62 8.06
C HIS A 62 -4.95 -0.11 9.35
N ARG A 63 -4.00 -0.87 9.89
CA ARG A 63 -4.14 -1.67 11.09
C ARG A 63 -3.13 -1.24 12.12
N SER A 64 -3.63 -0.81 13.26
CA SER A 64 -2.81 -0.41 14.40
C SER A 64 -3.57 -0.72 15.70
N GLN A 65 -3.71 0.24 16.60
CA GLN A 65 -4.63 0.10 17.74
C GLN A 65 -6.10 0.17 17.29
N VAL A 66 -6.36 0.94 16.24
CA VAL A 66 -7.67 1.04 15.60
C VAL A 66 -7.48 0.71 14.13
N ASP A 67 -8.29 -0.23 13.66
CA ASP A 67 -8.35 -0.58 12.25
C ASP A 67 -9.25 0.44 11.54
N VAL A 68 -8.72 1.02 10.47
CA VAL A 68 -9.45 1.99 9.64
C VAL A 68 -9.29 1.61 8.16
N SER A 69 -10.28 2.01 7.35
CA SER A 69 -10.32 1.74 5.90
C SER A 69 -10.56 3.03 5.12
N GLY A 70 -10.43 2.96 3.80
CA GLY A 70 -10.76 4.04 2.88
C GLY A 70 -9.88 5.28 3.09
N GLN A 71 -10.48 6.47 3.00
CA GLN A 71 -9.74 7.73 3.08
C GLN A 71 -9.03 7.94 4.43
N ALA A 72 -9.60 7.45 5.53
CA ALA A 72 -8.98 7.53 6.86
C ALA A 72 -7.70 6.68 6.92
N ALA A 73 -7.72 5.48 6.33
CA ALA A 73 -6.55 4.63 6.20
C ALA A 73 -5.44 5.29 5.38
N LEU A 74 -5.79 5.96 4.27
CA LEU A 74 -4.79 6.62 3.43
C LEU A 74 -3.96 7.65 4.21
N GLN A 75 -4.60 8.44 5.09
CA GLN A 75 -3.89 9.41 5.91
C GLN A 75 -2.90 8.75 6.88
N GLU A 76 -3.31 7.67 7.55
CA GLU A 76 -2.45 6.92 8.47
C GLU A 76 -1.31 6.18 7.75
N ILE A 77 -1.58 5.62 6.56
CA ILE A 77 -0.58 4.99 5.69
C ILE A 77 0.50 6.01 5.30
N LEU A 78 0.12 7.20 4.84
CA LEU A 78 1.05 8.24 4.43
C LEU A 78 1.87 8.77 5.61
N LYS A 79 1.23 8.90 6.78
CA LYS A 79 1.90 9.28 8.02
C LYS A 79 2.94 8.24 8.45
N ASP A 80 2.61 6.96 8.38
CA ASP A 80 3.56 5.88 8.66
C ASP A 80 4.69 5.86 7.64
N ALA A 81 4.38 5.92 6.35
CA ALA A 81 5.37 5.89 5.29
C ALA A 81 6.36 7.06 5.33
N ALA A 82 5.96 8.21 5.88
CA ALA A 82 6.84 9.36 6.07
C ALA A 82 7.86 9.16 7.20
N SER A 83 7.73 8.14 8.04
CA SER A 83 8.73 7.82 9.06
C SER A 83 9.94 7.15 8.44
N ALA A 84 11.15 7.59 8.82
CA ALA A 84 12.40 6.93 8.43
C ALA A 84 12.54 5.50 9.01
N GLN A 85 11.72 5.15 10.01
CA GLN A 85 11.68 3.80 10.59
C GLN A 85 10.68 2.88 9.89
N ALA A 86 9.89 3.41 8.95
CA ALA A 86 8.95 2.60 8.21
C ALA A 86 9.66 1.78 7.15
N GLN A 87 9.13 0.60 6.88
CA GLN A 87 9.46 -0.20 5.71
C GLN A 87 8.32 -0.10 4.71
N LEU A 88 8.67 0.16 3.45
CA LEU A 88 7.76 0.22 2.32
C LEU A 88 8.00 -1.01 1.44
N GLU A 89 6.97 -1.83 1.24
CA GLU A 89 7.02 -3.00 0.36
C GLU A 89 6.05 -2.82 -0.80
N ILE A 90 6.56 -2.82 -2.02
CA ILE A 90 5.79 -2.70 -3.24
C ILE A 90 5.65 -4.09 -3.84
N ARG A 91 4.41 -4.49 -4.14
CA ARG A 91 4.10 -5.79 -4.73
C ARG A 91 3.30 -5.63 -6.01
N THR A 92 3.79 -6.18 -7.11
CA THR A 92 3.11 -6.13 -8.41
C THR A 92 2.08 -7.25 -8.55
N TYR A 93 0.98 -6.93 -9.21
CA TYR A 93 -0.03 -7.88 -9.68
C TYR A 93 0.09 -8.19 -11.17
N ASP A 94 0.97 -7.48 -11.88
CA ASP A 94 1.27 -7.71 -13.28
C ASP A 94 2.44 -8.70 -13.37
N TYR A 95 2.13 -10.01 -13.40
CA TYR A 95 3.12 -11.07 -13.61
C TYR A 95 2.64 -12.17 -14.57
N GLY A 96 3.33 -12.32 -15.70
CA GLY A 96 3.08 -13.39 -16.67
C GLY A 96 1.70 -13.28 -17.34
N HIS A 97 0.98 -14.40 -17.42
CA HIS A 97 -0.36 -14.51 -18.03
C HIS A 97 -1.52 -14.40 -17.02
N SER A 98 -1.23 -14.12 -15.74
CA SER A 98 -2.23 -14.07 -14.67
C SER A 98 -2.21 -12.70 -14.00
N SER A 99 -3.23 -11.89 -14.26
CA SER A 99 -3.48 -10.68 -13.49
C SER A 99 -4.37 -11.02 -12.30
N ILE A 100 -3.96 -10.60 -11.10
CA ILE A 100 -4.88 -10.56 -9.97
C ILE A 100 -5.92 -9.48 -10.28
N SER A 101 -7.20 -9.86 -10.33
CA SER A 101 -8.27 -8.91 -10.62
C SER A 101 -8.47 -7.95 -9.44
N ILE A 102 -7.96 -6.73 -9.59
CA ILE A 102 -8.24 -5.62 -8.68
C ILE A 102 -9.76 -5.31 -8.64
N ASP A 103 -10.51 -5.61 -9.72
CA ASP A 103 -11.95 -5.36 -9.76
C ASP A 103 -12.68 -6.21 -8.74
N HIS A 104 -12.25 -7.47 -8.61
CA HIS A 104 -12.82 -8.37 -7.64
C HIS A 104 -12.47 -7.91 -6.21
N LEU A 105 -11.24 -7.40 -5.97
CA LEU A 105 -10.85 -6.88 -4.66
C LEU A 105 -11.68 -5.68 -4.23
N GLN A 106 -11.95 -4.74 -5.14
CA GLN A 106 -12.79 -3.58 -4.87
C GLN A 106 -14.24 -3.97 -4.57
N ARG A 107 -14.81 -4.91 -5.35
CA ARG A 107 -16.19 -5.37 -5.11
C ARG A 107 -16.35 -6.09 -3.78
N SER A 108 -15.31 -6.82 -3.35
CA SER A 108 -15.34 -7.59 -2.10
C SER A 108 -15.02 -6.75 -0.86
N ASN A 109 -14.55 -5.51 -1.02
CA ASN A 109 -14.25 -4.58 0.07
C ASN A 109 -14.80 -3.19 -0.26
N PRO A 110 -16.14 -3.01 -0.27
CA PRO A 110 -16.74 -1.68 -0.42
C PRO A 110 -16.38 -0.79 0.79
N ASP A 111 -16.07 0.48 0.51
CA ASP A 111 -15.86 1.53 1.52
C ASP A 111 -17.09 1.73 2.43
#